data_AF-G3WMK1-F1
#
_entry.id   AF-G3WMK1-F1
#
_cell.length_a   1.000
_cell.length_b   1.000
_cell.length_c   1.000
_cell.angle_alpha   90.00
_cell.angle_beta   90.00
_cell.angle_gamma   90.00
#
_symmetry.space_group_name_H-M   'P 1'
#
loop_
_entity.id
_entity.type
_entity.pdbx_description
1 polymer ?
#
loop_
_entity_poly.entity_id
_entity_poly.type
_entity_poly.pdbx_seq_one_letter_code
_entity_poly.pdbx_strand_id
1 'polypeptide(L)'
;MGVSKLDVFYRRLLLTKLFIRGWGRPEDLKRLFEFRKIIGNREKCQNMVSRDYPVYIDKIEEETDCKILEGHFVSPMAHYVPDLMPIESVIARFQFIVPKEWNSKYRPVCIHLAGTGDHYYWRRRTLMARPMIKEACMASLLLENPYYGCRKPKDQVRSSLKNVSDLFVMGGALVLESAALLHWLEREGYGPLGMTGISMGGHMASLAVTNWPKPLPLIPCLSWSTASGVFTTGVLSKSINWRELEKQYYTQTVYEEEIVHMLEYCGTDSFKMGRDFVKHFPNSVDNLTNFDLASRTLNLDISESLCMKSAQCHNTDKSSISATSEGLVLQGVSKLESLSQTLSTKESRDGSSMNHSDQFSEEKSKEEKRRSTLQKESLMFMKGVMDECTHVANFSVPVDPSLIIVVQAKEDAYIPRTGVRSLQEIWPGCEIRYLEGGHISAYLFKQGLFRQAIYDAFERFLHKYAY
;
A
#
# COMPACT_ATOMS: atom_id res chain seq x y z
N MET A 1 -1.00 18.43 -8.29
CA MET A 1 -0.61 17.63 -9.48
C MET A 1 -1.81 16.80 -9.91
N GLY A 2 -1.86 16.33 -11.16
CA GLY A 2 -2.90 15.39 -11.61
C GLY A 2 -2.76 14.00 -10.96
N VAL A 3 -3.82 13.21 -11.09
CA VAL A 3 -3.86 11.80 -10.64
C VAL A 3 -3.94 10.90 -11.87
N SER A 4 -3.06 9.90 -11.95
CA SER A 4 -2.95 8.99 -13.09
C SER A 4 -4.29 8.29 -13.41
N LYS A 5 -4.84 8.60 -14.60
CA LYS A 5 -6.03 7.91 -15.13
C LYS A 5 -5.78 6.41 -15.33
N LEU A 6 -4.53 6.02 -15.68
CA LEU A 6 -4.13 4.63 -15.85
C LEU A 6 -4.19 3.86 -14.53
N ASP A 7 -3.68 4.45 -13.44
CA ASP A 7 -3.68 3.83 -12.11
C ASP A 7 -5.13 3.58 -11.63
N VAL A 8 -6.00 4.58 -11.81
CA VAL A 8 -7.43 4.50 -11.49
C VAL A 8 -8.14 3.43 -12.33
N PHE A 9 -7.85 3.36 -13.64
CA PHE A 9 -8.44 2.37 -14.55
C PHE A 9 -7.98 0.95 -14.22
N TYR A 10 -6.67 0.74 -14.06
CA TYR A 10 -6.08 -0.56 -13.71
C TYR A 10 -6.66 -1.10 -12.38
N ARG A 11 -6.86 -0.23 -11.38
CA ARG A 11 -7.48 -0.62 -10.12
C ARG A 11 -8.97 -0.98 -10.24
N ARG A 12 -9.71 -0.39 -11.20
CA ARG A 12 -11.12 -0.78 -11.50
C ARG A 12 -11.22 -2.18 -12.09
N LEU A 13 -10.24 -2.63 -12.88
CA LEU A 13 -10.21 -3.99 -13.46
C LEU A 13 -9.96 -5.09 -12.42
N LEU A 14 -9.33 -4.74 -11.29
CA LEU A 14 -9.03 -5.69 -10.21
C LEU A 14 -10.22 -5.80 -9.25
N LEU A 15 -11.00 -6.87 -9.38
CA LEU A 15 -12.17 -7.15 -8.52
C LEU A 15 -11.81 -7.75 -7.13
N THR A 16 -10.57 -8.19 -6.91
CA THR A 16 -10.18 -8.85 -5.66
C THR A 16 -10.08 -7.85 -4.50
N LYS A 17 -10.74 -8.20 -3.39
CA LYS A 17 -10.73 -7.47 -2.12
C LYS A 17 -9.54 -7.85 -1.24
N LEU A 18 -9.21 -6.98 -0.29
CA LEU A 18 -8.23 -7.14 0.79
C LEU A 18 -8.94 -7.13 2.15
N PHE A 19 -8.30 -7.74 3.15
CA PHE A 19 -8.76 -7.76 4.54
C PHE A 19 -10.16 -8.38 4.69
N ILE A 20 -10.41 -9.45 3.94
CA ILE A 20 -11.72 -10.13 3.85
C ILE A 20 -12.16 -10.83 5.16
N ARG A 21 -11.23 -11.08 6.09
CA ARG A 21 -11.49 -11.56 7.46
C ARG A 21 -11.35 -10.44 8.51
N GLY A 22 -11.19 -9.18 8.09
CA GLY A 22 -11.14 -8.01 8.96
C GLY A 22 -9.77 -7.70 9.54
N TRP A 23 -9.68 -7.38 10.83
CA TRP A 23 -8.45 -6.85 11.44
C TRP A 23 -7.41 -7.94 11.75
N GLY A 24 -7.85 -9.08 12.27
CA GLY A 24 -7.01 -10.15 12.83
C GLY A 24 -7.59 -10.61 14.17
N ARG A 25 -6.85 -11.43 14.94
CA ARG A 25 -7.18 -11.62 16.36
C ARG A 25 -6.71 -10.39 17.16
N PRO A 26 -7.49 -9.87 18.13
CA PRO A 26 -7.07 -8.78 18.99
C PRO A 26 -5.71 -9.05 19.68
N GLU A 27 -5.49 -10.27 20.15
CA GLU A 27 -4.28 -10.70 20.86
C GLU A 27 -3.06 -10.69 19.93
N ASP A 28 -3.22 -11.08 18.67
CA ASP A 28 -2.16 -11.02 17.67
C ASP A 28 -1.77 -9.57 17.37
N LEU A 29 -2.74 -8.64 17.31
CA LEU A 29 -2.48 -7.22 17.10
C LEU A 29 -1.73 -6.60 18.30
N LYS A 30 -2.13 -6.92 19.54
CA LYS A 30 -1.42 -6.48 20.76
C LYS A 30 0.05 -6.93 20.71
N ARG A 31 0.30 -8.23 20.44
CA ARG A 31 1.64 -8.82 20.27
C ARG A 31 2.44 -8.18 19.13
N LEU A 32 1.80 -7.89 17.99
CA LEU A 32 2.44 -7.23 16.85
C LEU A 32 2.88 -5.80 17.15
N PHE A 33 2.11 -5.04 17.93
CA PHE A 33 2.45 -3.67 18.31
C PHE A 33 3.56 -3.61 19.36
N GLU A 34 3.56 -4.53 20.32
CA GLU A 34 4.69 -4.72 21.25
C GLU A 34 5.97 -5.10 20.48
N PHE A 35 5.87 -6.06 19.55
CA PHE A 35 6.99 -6.50 18.72
C PHE A 35 7.50 -5.37 17.80
N ARG A 36 6.61 -4.57 17.20
CA ARG A 36 6.93 -3.34 16.45
C ARG A 36 7.81 -2.41 17.28
N LYS A 37 7.55 -2.23 18.59
CA LYS A 37 8.33 -1.36 19.49
C LYS A 37 9.72 -1.92 19.85
N ILE A 38 10.00 -3.18 19.47
CA ILE A 38 11.32 -3.78 19.45
C ILE A 38 11.96 -3.56 18.06
N ILE A 39 11.30 -3.99 16.98
CA ILE A 39 11.83 -3.93 15.60
C ILE A 39 11.78 -2.54 14.93
N GLY A 40 11.30 -1.50 15.61
CA GLY A 40 11.47 -0.10 15.21
C GLY A 40 12.75 0.54 15.78
N ASN A 41 13.30 -0.04 16.85
CA ASN A 41 14.49 0.45 17.53
C ASN A 41 15.71 -0.39 17.11
N ARG A 42 16.65 0.24 16.38
CA ARG A 42 17.86 -0.43 15.87
C ARG A 42 18.71 -1.05 16.98
N GLU A 43 18.82 -0.40 18.13
CA GLU A 43 19.69 -0.87 19.22
C GLU A 43 19.24 -2.23 19.76
N LYS A 44 17.92 -2.43 19.84
CA LYS A 44 17.26 -3.71 20.15
C LYS A 44 17.33 -4.66 18.94
N CYS A 45 16.91 -4.21 17.77
CA CYS A 45 16.68 -5.05 16.59
C CYS A 45 17.96 -5.62 15.96
N GLN A 46 19.07 -4.86 15.96
CA GLN A 46 20.36 -5.27 15.37
C GLN A 46 20.94 -6.58 15.96
N ASN A 47 20.48 -6.97 17.16
CA ASN A 47 20.94 -8.16 17.89
C ASN A 47 19.93 -9.32 17.83
N MET A 48 18.79 -9.15 17.15
CA MET A 48 17.74 -10.18 17.01
C MET A 48 18.00 -11.21 15.91
N VAL A 49 19.09 -11.06 15.17
CA VAL A 49 19.53 -12.04 14.17
C VAL A 49 21.02 -12.29 14.38
N SER A 50 21.41 -13.54 14.56
CA SER A 50 22.82 -13.89 14.72
C SER A 50 23.61 -13.51 13.47
N ARG A 51 24.85 -13.04 13.66
CA ARG A 51 25.80 -12.86 12.54
C ARG A 51 26.05 -14.14 11.78
N ASP A 52 25.85 -15.29 12.42
CA ASP A 52 26.03 -16.65 11.88
C ASP A 52 24.68 -17.34 11.63
N TYR A 53 23.58 -16.59 11.44
CA TYR A 53 22.25 -17.17 11.21
C TYR A 53 22.28 -18.15 10.02
N PRO A 54 21.72 -19.37 10.16
CA PRO A 54 21.83 -20.42 9.15
C PRO A 54 21.02 -20.06 7.89
N VAL A 55 21.70 -20.10 6.76
CA VAL A 55 21.13 -19.91 5.42
C VAL A 55 21.66 -21.04 4.54
N TYR A 56 20.75 -21.72 3.84
CA TYR A 56 21.06 -22.90 3.04
C TYR A 56 20.85 -22.62 1.55
N ILE A 57 21.71 -23.21 0.72
CA ILE A 57 21.56 -23.22 -0.75
C ILE A 57 21.03 -24.60 -1.14
N ASP A 58 19.80 -24.62 -1.68
CA ASP A 58 19.10 -25.82 -2.12
C ASP A 58 19.59 -26.28 -3.50
N LYS A 59 19.97 -25.33 -4.36
CA LYS A 59 20.26 -25.57 -5.78
C LYS A 59 21.17 -24.49 -6.34
N ILE A 60 22.01 -24.86 -7.32
CA ILE A 60 22.78 -23.93 -8.14
C ILE A 60 22.52 -24.25 -9.61
N GLU A 61 22.07 -23.27 -10.39
CA GLU A 61 21.92 -23.34 -11.84
C GLU A 61 23.00 -22.48 -12.51
N GLU A 62 23.70 -23.03 -13.50
CA GLU A 62 24.64 -22.30 -14.35
C GLU A 62 23.92 -21.82 -15.61
N GLU A 63 23.78 -20.51 -15.78
CA GLU A 63 23.29 -19.88 -17.03
C GLU A 63 24.49 -19.48 -17.91
N THR A 64 24.30 -18.70 -18.98
CA THR A 64 25.42 -18.21 -19.80
C THR A 64 26.18 -17.06 -19.12
N ASP A 65 25.48 -16.08 -18.57
CA ASP A 65 26.03 -14.84 -18.01
C ASP A 65 26.11 -14.80 -16.47
N CYS A 66 25.39 -15.70 -15.79
CA CYS A 66 25.28 -15.71 -14.34
C CYS A 66 25.17 -17.13 -13.76
N LYS A 67 25.20 -17.22 -12.42
CA LYS A 67 24.75 -18.36 -11.63
C LYS A 67 23.46 -17.95 -10.91
N ILE A 68 22.50 -18.87 -10.83
CA ILE A 68 21.27 -18.69 -10.05
C ILE A 68 21.29 -19.70 -8.90
N LEU A 69 21.45 -19.20 -7.68
CA LEU A 69 21.38 -20.01 -6.47
C LEU A 69 19.96 -19.92 -5.92
N GLU A 70 19.30 -21.05 -5.67
CA GLU A 70 18.06 -21.11 -4.90
C GLU A 70 18.40 -21.47 -3.45
N GLY A 71 17.80 -20.78 -2.48
CA GLY A 71 18.11 -21.01 -1.08
C GLY A 71 16.97 -20.70 -0.12
N HIS A 72 17.12 -21.15 1.12
CA HIS A 72 16.12 -21.01 2.16
C HIS A 72 16.72 -20.85 3.56
N PHE A 73 15.89 -20.39 4.50
CA PHE A 73 16.18 -20.35 5.93
C PHE A 73 14.87 -20.30 6.73
N VAL A 74 14.91 -20.61 8.03
CA VAL A 74 13.76 -20.35 8.92
C VAL A 74 13.66 -18.85 9.14
N SER A 75 12.47 -18.25 8.97
CA SER A 75 12.28 -16.82 9.22
C SER A 75 12.56 -16.50 10.71
N PRO A 76 13.48 -15.57 11.04
CA PRO A 76 13.82 -15.31 12.45
C PRO A 76 12.63 -14.84 13.29
N MET A 77 11.62 -14.22 12.67
CA MET A 77 10.39 -13.79 13.34
C MET A 77 9.63 -14.96 14.00
N ALA A 78 9.73 -16.18 13.45
CA ALA A 78 9.08 -17.36 13.99
C ALA A 78 9.60 -17.75 15.39
N HIS A 79 10.83 -17.35 15.75
CA HIS A 79 11.41 -17.60 17.08
C HIS A 79 10.94 -16.57 18.13
N TYR A 80 10.60 -15.35 17.72
CA TYR A 80 10.24 -14.25 18.64
C TYR A 80 8.74 -14.08 18.84
N VAL A 81 7.94 -14.35 17.81
CA VAL A 81 6.47 -14.24 17.88
C VAL A 81 5.81 -15.48 17.25
N PRO A 82 5.87 -16.64 17.95
CA PRO A 82 5.28 -17.87 17.46
C PRO A 82 3.76 -17.75 17.20
N ASP A 83 3.27 -18.61 16.32
CA ASP A 83 1.85 -18.74 15.93
C ASP A 83 1.19 -17.50 15.28
N LEU A 84 1.96 -16.44 15.00
CA LEU A 84 1.52 -15.32 14.16
C LEU A 84 1.70 -15.56 12.66
N MET A 85 2.76 -16.27 12.29
CA MET A 85 3.11 -16.54 10.90
C MET A 85 2.40 -17.81 10.41
N PRO A 86 1.74 -17.80 9.22
CA PRO A 86 1.18 -19.03 8.67
C PRO A 86 2.31 -20.00 8.33
N ILE A 87 2.08 -21.30 8.52
CA ILE A 87 3.12 -22.33 8.41
C ILE A 87 3.81 -22.34 7.04
N GLU A 88 3.10 -22.02 5.95
CA GLU A 88 3.69 -21.89 4.61
C GLU A 88 4.73 -20.77 4.52
N SER A 89 4.63 -19.71 5.33
CA SER A 89 5.59 -18.60 5.36
C SER A 89 6.78 -18.83 6.29
N VAL A 90 6.76 -19.80 7.21
CA VAL A 90 7.83 -20.00 8.23
C VAL A 90 9.21 -20.23 7.59
N ILE A 91 9.26 -20.85 6.41
CA ILE A 91 10.49 -20.94 5.62
C ILE A 91 10.58 -19.74 4.67
N ALA A 92 11.57 -18.88 4.90
CA ALA A 92 11.99 -17.83 3.98
C ALA A 92 12.75 -18.46 2.80
N ARG A 93 12.52 -17.96 1.58
CA ARG A 93 13.08 -18.51 0.34
C ARG A 93 13.52 -17.39 -0.60
N PHE A 94 14.62 -17.59 -1.30
CA PHE A 94 15.20 -16.60 -2.20
C PHE A 94 15.84 -17.21 -3.44
N GLN A 95 15.95 -16.41 -4.50
CA GLN A 95 16.90 -16.63 -5.59
C GLN A 95 18.01 -15.58 -5.53
N PHE A 96 19.26 -16.00 -5.63
CA PHE A 96 20.42 -15.13 -5.68
C PHE A 96 21.11 -15.27 -7.04
N ILE A 97 21.11 -14.19 -7.81
CA ILE A 97 21.65 -14.13 -9.17
C ILE A 97 23.01 -13.43 -9.10
N VAL A 98 24.06 -14.15 -9.48
CA VAL A 98 25.47 -13.77 -9.27
C VAL A 98 26.21 -13.79 -10.61
N PRO A 99 27.01 -12.78 -10.96
CA PRO A 99 27.80 -12.83 -12.19
C PRO A 99 28.90 -13.90 -12.08
N LYS A 100 29.31 -14.49 -13.21
CA LYS A 100 30.38 -15.52 -13.20
C LYS A 100 31.76 -14.92 -12.95
N GLU A 101 31.97 -13.70 -13.43
CA GLU A 101 33.19 -12.93 -13.32
C GLU A 101 32.85 -11.55 -12.72
N TRP A 102 33.80 -10.93 -12.01
CA TRP A 102 33.63 -9.61 -11.40
C TRP A 102 34.58 -8.61 -12.06
N ASN A 103 34.07 -7.44 -12.45
CA ASN A 103 34.84 -6.40 -13.13
C ASN A 103 35.68 -5.51 -12.17
N SER A 104 35.72 -5.80 -10.87
CA SER A 104 36.42 -5.01 -9.86
C SER A 104 36.83 -5.84 -8.64
N LYS A 105 37.54 -5.23 -7.66
CA LYS A 105 37.82 -5.86 -6.35
C LYS A 105 36.57 -6.07 -5.48
N TYR A 106 35.42 -5.52 -5.88
CA TYR A 106 34.17 -5.59 -5.15
C TYR A 106 33.24 -6.65 -5.73
N ARG A 107 32.37 -7.19 -4.88
CA ARG A 107 31.33 -8.17 -5.22
C ARG A 107 29.96 -7.60 -4.83
N PRO A 108 29.48 -6.52 -5.49
CA PRO A 108 28.30 -5.79 -5.04
C PRO A 108 27.01 -6.62 -5.16
N VAL A 109 26.14 -6.50 -4.15
CA VAL A 109 24.85 -7.20 -4.09
C VAL A 109 23.73 -6.25 -3.67
N CYS A 110 22.65 -6.20 -4.45
CA CYS A 110 21.41 -5.54 -4.06
C CYS A 110 20.33 -6.58 -3.65
N ILE A 111 19.72 -6.41 -2.47
CA ILE A 111 18.55 -7.20 -2.05
C ILE A 111 17.28 -6.53 -2.57
N HIS A 112 16.44 -7.26 -3.29
CA HIS A 112 15.18 -6.77 -3.86
C HIS A 112 13.96 -7.37 -3.15
N LEU A 113 13.21 -6.56 -2.40
CA LEU A 113 11.94 -7.00 -1.79
C LEU A 113 10.76 -6.86 -2.77
N ALA A 114 9.79 -7.78 -2.69
CA ALA A 114 8.75 -7.90 -3.72
C ALA A 114 7.63 -6.86 -3.56
N GLY A 115 7.17 -6.31 -4.68
CA GLY A 115 6.02 -5.41 -4.76
C GLY A 115 4.67 -6.15 -4.73
N THR A 116 3.57 -5.42 -4.60
CA THR A 116 2.23 -6.02 -4.43
C THR A 116 1.84 -6.93 -5.61
N GLY A 117 1.67 -8.23 -5.34
CA GLY A 117 1.36 -9.24 -6.34
C GLY A 117 2.55 -9.79 -7.15
N ASP A 118 3.79 -9.40 -6.82
CA ASP A 118 5.01 -9.95 -7.42
C ASP A 118 5.37 -11.32 -6.78
N HIS A 119 4.60 -12.35 -7.13
CA HIS A 119 4.85 -13.72 -6.71
C HIS A 119 6.06 -14.34 -7.42
N TYR A 120 6.81 -15.18 -6.71
CA TYR A 120 8.07 -15.76 -7.14
C TYR A 120 9.09 -14.68 -7.55
N TYR A 121 10.00 -15.03 -8.46
CA TYR A 121 11.18 -14.20 -8.78
C TYR A 121 11.14 -13.60 -10.19
N TRP A 122 10.26 -14.06 -11.09
CA TRP A 122 10.39 -13.86 -12.54
C TRP A 122 10.52 -12.38 -12.97
N ARG A 123 9.70 -11.47 -12.43
CA ARG A 123 9.75 -10.04 -12.83
C ARG A 123 11.04 -9.38 -12.37
N ARG A 124 11.37 -9.52 -11.07
CA ARG A 124 12.63 -8.98 -10.52
C ARG A 124 13.86 -9.59 -11.21
N ARG A 125 13.86 -10.90 -11.48
CA ARG A 125 14.94 -11.61 -12.18
C ARG A 125 15.15 -11.11 -13.61
N THR A 126 14.06 -10.86 -14.33
CA THR A 126 14.10 -10.52 -15.76
C THR A 126 14.28 -9.02 -16.02
N LEU A 127 13.67 -8.15 -15.20
CA LEU A 127 13.62 -6.70 -15.42
C LEU A 127 14.64 -5.90 -14.57
N MET A 128 15.14 -6.50 -13.47
CA MET A 128 16.16 -5.91 -12.62
C MET A 128 17.46 -6.72 -12.70
N ALA A 129 17.48 -7.96 -12.17
CA ALA A 129 18.72 -8.71 -11.94
C ALA A 129 19.54 -8.99 -13.21
N ARG A 130 18.95 -9.62 -14.23
CA ARG A 130 19.68 -9.93 -15.48
C ARG A 130 20.23 -8.67 -16.19
N PRO A 131 19.50 -7.54 -16.25
CA PRO A 131 20.08 -6.26 -16.64
C PRO A 131 21.22 -5.78 -15.73
N MET A 132 21.11 -5.86 -14.40
CA MET A 132 22.14 -5.38 -13.45
C MET A 132 23.47 -6.15 -13.55
N ILE A 133 23.41 -7.45 -13.90
CA ILE A 133 24.57 -8.26 -14.26
C ILE A 133 25.31 -7.67 -15.47
N LYS A 134 24.58 -7.21 -16.50
CA LYS A 134 25.13 -6.76 -17.79
C LYS A 134 25.54 -5.29 -17.81
N GLU A 135 24.79 -4.46 -17.09
CA GLU A 135 24.98 -3.00 -17.04
C GLU A 135 26.04 -2.60 -16.02
N ALA A 136 26.15 -3.32 -14.90
CA ALA A 136 26.98 -2.92 -13.76
C ALA A 136 27.79 -4.06 -13.11
N CYS A 137 27.76 -5.29 -13.66
CA CYS A 137 28.41 -6.47 -13.04
C CYS A 137 27.94 -6.73 -11.59
N MET A 138 26.67 -6.41 -11.30
CA MET A 138 26.14 -6.42 -9.93
C MET A 138 25.15 -7.56 -9.71
N ALA A 139 25.29 -8.26 -8.59
CA ALA A 139 24.42 -9.36 -8.21
C ALA A 139 23.12 -8.89 -7.54
N SER A 140 22.09 -9.73 -7.59
CA SER A 140 20.76 -9.44 -7.04
C SER A 140 20.23 -10.61 -6.22
N LEU A 141 19.86 -10.35 -4.97
CA LEU A 141 19.18 -11.32 -4.11
C LEU A 141 17.69 -11.01 -4.04
N LEU A 142 16.86 -11.97 -4.42
CA LEU A 142 15.42 -11.85 -4.59
C LEU A 142 14.70 -12.67 -3.52
N LEU A 143 14.31 -12.05 -2.40
CA LEU A 143 13.52 -12.70 -1.36
C LEU A 143 12.06 -12.86 -1.80
N GLU A 144 11.44 -14.04 -1.66
CA GLU A 144 9.98 -14.17 -1.77
C GLU A 144 9.34 -13.73 -0.46
N ASN A 145 8.45 -12.74 -0.52
CA ASN A 145 7.76 -12.24 0.68
C ASN A 145 6.90 -13.33 1.36
N PRO A 146 6.65 -13.24 2.67
CA PRO A 146 5.56 -13.97 3.31
C PRO A 146 4.23 -13.78 2.57
N TYR A 147 3.33 -14.76 2.65
CA TYR A 147 2.04 -14.80 1.94
C TYR A 147 2.11 -14.81 0.40
N TYR A 148 3.28 -14.94 -0.24
CA TYR A 148 3.46 -14.87 -1.70
C TYR A 148 3.99 -16.18 -2.27
N GLY A 149 3.65 -16.49 -3.53
CA GLY A 149 4.13 -17.68 -4.26
C GLY A 149 3.97 -18.98 -3.47
N CYS A 150 5.09 -19.61 -3.12
CA CYS A 150 5.09 -20.85 -2.33
C CYS A 150 4.95 -20.62 -0.81
N ARG A 151 5.21 -19.40 -0.33
CA ARG A 151 4.96 -18.96 1.06
C ARG A 151 3.49 -18.59 1.34
N LYS A 152 2.61 -18.70 0.34
CA LYS A 152 1.20 -18.28 0.39
C LYS A 152 0.30 -19.33 1.07
N PRO A 153 -0.52 -18.95 2.07
CA PRO A 153 -1.57 -19.83 2.62
C PRO A 153 -2.46 -20.44 1.54
N LYS A 154 -2.79 -21.73 1.66
CA LYS A 154 -3.55 -22.49 0.62
C LYS A 154 -4.85 -21.80 0.19
N ASP A 155 -5.65 -21.36 1.16
CA ASP A 155 -6.94 -20.67 1.02
C ASP A 155 -6.83 -19.15 0.71
N GLN A 156 -5.63 -18.60 0.46
CA GLN A 156 -5.47 -17.23 0.00
C GLN A 156 -5.53 -17.12 -1.53
N VAL A 157 -6.34 -16.19 -2.04
CA VAL A 157 -6.45 -15.88 -3.47
C VAL A 157 -5.44 -14.79 -3.86
N ARG A 158 -4.50 -15.12 -4.77
CA ARG A 158 -3.44 -14.19 -5.22
C ARG A 158 -2.69 -13.57 -4.00
N SER A 159 -2.34 -12.29 -4.07
CA SER A 159 -1.76 -11.50 -2.99
C SER A 159 -2.81 -10.80 -2.09
N SER A 160 -4.07 -11.24 -2.10
CA SER A 160 -5.10 -10.67 -1.21
C SER A 160 -4.94 -11.19 0.21
N LEU A 161 -4.20 -10.43 1.04
CA LEU A 161 -4.14 -10.64 2.48
C LEU A 161 -5.54 -10.64 3.11
N LYS A 162 -5.75 -11.49 4.11
CA LYS A 162 -7.07 -11.78 4.69
C LYS A 162 -7.36 -10.93 5.91
N ASN A 163 -6.34 -10.64 6.71
CA ASN A 163 -6.41 -9.78 7.89
C ASN A 163 -5.54 -8.53 7.67
N VAL A 164 -5.81 -7.45 8.42
CA VAL A 164 -4.87 -6.31 8.51
C VAL A 164 -3.56 -6.75 9.16
N SER A 165 -3.63 -7.58 10.21
CA SER A 165 -2.45 -8.15 10.89
C SER A 165 -1.50 -8.92 9.96
N ASP A 166 -2.00 -9.57 8.90
CA ASP A 166 -1.18 -10.29 7.92
C ASP A 166 -0.10 -9.38 7.29
N LEU A 167 -0.41 -8.09 7.11
CA LEU A 167 0.53 -7.12 6.56
C LEU A 167 1.69 -6.84 7.52
N PHE A 168 1.43 -6.82 8.82
CA PHE A 168 2.44 -6.53 9.85
C PHE A 168 3.27 -7.77 10.18
N VAL A 169 2.69 -8.97 10.08
CA VAL A 169 3.43 -10.24 10.03
C VAL A 169 4.38 -10.24 8.83
N MET A 170 3.92 -9.84 7.64
CA MET A 170 4.80 -9.72 6.47
C MET A 170 5.92 -8.70 6.70
N GLY A 171 5.60 -7.53 7.28
CA GLY A 171 6.58 -6.48 7.56
C GLY A 171 7.66 -6.90 8.56
N GLY A 172 7.27 -7.39 9.74
CA GLY A 172 8.23 -7.82 10.77
C GLY A 172 9.12 -8.98 10.32
N ALA A 173 8.57 -9.89 9.52
CA ALA A 173 9.32 -10.97 8.90
C ALA A 173 10.36 -10.44 7.91
N LEU A 174 9.95 -9.55 6.99
CA LEU A 174 10.86 -8.97 5.99
C LEU A 174 12.00 -8.14 6.60
N VAL A 175 11.77 -7.47 7.73
CA VAL A 175 12.84 -6.75 8.47
C VAL A 175 13.92 -7.74 8.94
N LEU A 176 13.54 -8.80 9.66
CA LEU A 176 14.50 -9.76 10.21
C LEU A 176 15.09 -10.70 9.15
N GLU A 177 14.31 -11.07 8.13
CA GLU A 177 14.80 -11.85 6.99
C GLU A 177 15.84 -11.08 6.17
N SER A 178 15.67 -9.76 6.04
CA SER A 178 16.69 -8.91 5.41
C SER A 178 17.98 -8.84 6.23
N ALA A 179 17.89 -8.75 7.57
CA ALA A 179 19.06 -8.79 8.44
C ALA A 179 19.82 -10.14 8.36
N ALA A 180 19.10 -11.27 8.30
CA ALA A 180 19.70 -12.59 8.11
C ALA A 180 20.45 -12.70 6.77
N LEU A 181 19.85 -12.18 5.70
CA LEU A 181 20.45 -12.17 4.36
C LEU A 181 21.63 -11.21 4.25
N LEU A 182 21.57 -10.03 4.87
CA LEU A 182 22.70 -9.10 4.93
C LEU A 182 23.88 -9.71 5.70
N HIS A 183 23.64 -10.33 6.86
CA HIS A 183 24.69 -11.04 7.59
C HIS A 183 25.28 -12.20 6.78
N TRP A 184 24.45 -13.01 6.12
CA TRP A 184 24.94 -14.10 5.25
C TRP A 184 25.81 -13.55 4.10
N LEU A 185 25.36 -12.52 3.40
CA LEU A 185 26.12 -11.90 2.32
C LEU A 185 27.46 -11.31 2.80
N GLU A 186 27.53 -10.72 4.01
CA GLU A 186 28.80 -10.29 4.60
C GLU A 186 29.73 -11.48 4.91
N ARG A 187 29.22 -12.59 5.45
CA ARG A 187 30.02 -13.80 5.73
C ARG A 187 30.59 -14.42 4.45
N GLU A 188 29.80 -14.49 3.39
CA GLU A 188 30.22 -15.02 2.08
C GLU A 188 31.11 -14.04 1.27
N GLY A 189 31.53 -12.92 1.87
CA GLY A 189 32.46 -11.96 1.28
C GLY A 189 31.87 -11.13 0.13
N TYR A 190 30.57 -10.85 0.15
CA TYR A 190 29.95 -9.91 -0.78
C TYR A 190 29.99 -8.49 -0.20
N GLY A 191 30.14 -7.49 -1.08
CA GLY A 191 30.28 -6.10 -0.68
C GLY A 191 30.67 -5.19 -1.85
N PRO A 192 30.18 -3.95 -1.92
CA PRO A 192 29.19 -3.34 -1.02
C PRO A 192 27.81 -4.00 -1.13
N LEU A 193 27.05 -3.97 -0.04
CA LEU A 193 25.66 -4.44 -0.01
C LEU A 193 24.70 -3.26 -0.15
N GLY A 194 23.44 -3.51 -0.49
CA GLY A 194 22.39 -2.49 -0.52
C GLY A 194 21.00 -3.11 -0.68
N MET A 195 19.95 -2.28 -0.55
CA MET A 195 18.56 -2.73 -0.61
C MET A 195 17.70 -1.89 -1.55
N THR A 196 16.74 -2.54 -2.20
CA THR A 196 15.73 -1.91 -3.04
C THR A 196 14.41 -2.68 -2.98
N GLY A 197 13.37 -2.06 -3.50
CA GLY A 197 12.09 -2.70 -3.77
C GLY A 197 11.19 -1.72 -4.51
N ILE A 198 10.08 -2.22 -5.08
CA ILE A 198 9.14 -1.39 -5.82
C ILE A 198 7.76 -1.48 -5.16
N SER A 199 7.04 -0.35 -5.04
CA SER A 199 5.75 -0.26 -4.37
C SER A 199 5.87 -0.69 -2.90
N MET A 200 4.98 -1.57 -2.42
CA MET A 200 5.09 -2.22 -1.10
C MET A 200 6.52 -2.73 -0.79
N GLY A 201 7.24 -3.30 -1.76
CA GLY A 201 8.60 -3.79 -1.56
C GLY A 201 9.61 -2.68 -1.25
N GLY A 202 9.47 -1.50 -1.85
CA GLY A 202 10.32 -0.34 -1.56
C GLY A 202 10.07 0.19 -0.15
N HIS A 203 8.81 0.16 0.30
CA HIS A 203 8.44 0.52 1.66
C HIS A 203 8.94 -0.52 2.69
N MET A 204 8.90 -1.81 2.38
CA MET A 204 9.50 -2.85 3.24
C MET A 204 11.03 -2.73 3.31
N ALA A 205 11.69 -2.35 2.21
CA ALA A 205 13.14 -2.11 2.20
C ALA A 205 13.49 -0.91 3.10
N SER A 206 12.68 0.15 3.09
CA SER A 206 12.78 1.26 4.04
C SER A 206 12.71 0.81 5.50
N LEU A 207 11.79 -0.09 5.86
CA LEU A 207 11.69 -0.62 7.23
C LEU A 207 12.83 -1.57 7.61
N ALA A 208 13.40 -2.31 6.65
CA ALA A 208 14.54 -3.18 6.91
C ALA A 208 15.83 -2.38 7.21
N VAL A 209 16.15 -1.37 6.39
CA VAL A 209 17.42 -0.62 6.51
C VAL A 209 17.50 0.26 7.75
N THR A 210 16.36 0.70 8.32
CA THR A 210 16.32 1.43 9.61
C THR A 210 17.05 0.66 10.73
N ASN A 211 16.98 -0.66 10.71
CA ASN A 211 17.50 -1.57 11.74
C ASN A 211 18.91 -2.09 11.47
N TRP A 212 19.47 -1.85 10.27
CA TRP A 212 20.82 -2.31 9.96
C TRP A 212 21.88 -1.42 10.64
N PRO A 213 22.93 -1.97 11.29
CA PRO A 213 23.88 -1.21 12.09
C PRO A 213 25.06 -0.60 11.32
N LYS A 214 25.03 -0.61 9.98
CA LYS A 214 26.08 -0.07 9.11
C LYS A 214 25.49 0.87 8.04
N PRO A 215 26.27 1.79 7.45
CA PRO A 215 25.85 2.53 6.26
C PRO A 215 25.47 1.55 5.14
N LEU A 216 24.37 1.83 4.43
CA LEU A 216 23.81 0.90 3.44
C LEU A 216 22.97 1.67 2.40
N PRO A 217 23.29 1.60 1.09
CA PRO A 217 22.45 2.07 0.00
C PRO A 217 21.01 1.55 0.09
N LEU A 218 20.05 2.47 0.03
CA LEU A 218 18.62 2.17 0.02
C LEU A 218 17.94 2.91 -1.13
N ILE A 219 17.27 2.14 -1.99
CA ILE A 219 16.61 2.67 -3.19
C ILE A 219 15.14 2.24 -3.19
N PRO A 220 14.27 2.97 -2.46
CA PRO A 220 12.86 2.62 -2.29
C PRO A 220 12.06 3.26 -3.43
N CYS A 221 11.66 2.44 -4.40
CA CYS A 221 11.00 2.87 -5.63
C CYS A 221 9.47 2.83 -5.50
N LEU A 222 8.80 3.93 -5.88
CA LEU A 222 7.35 4.08 -5.84
C LEU A 222 6.76 3.79 -4.45
N SER A 223 7.41 4.30 -3.40
CA SER A 223 7.07 4.02 -1.99
C SER A 223 7.29 5.25 -1.11
N TRP A 224 6.40 5.52 -0.16
CA TRP A 224 6.46 6.71 0.69
C TRP A 224 6.65 6.36 2.18
N SER A 225 6.51 7.33 3.06
CA SER A 225 6.77 7.25 4.49
C SER A 225 5.74 6.46 5.32
N THR A 226 4.58 6.08 4.77
CA THR A 226 3.57 5.23 5.45
C THR A 226 2.66 4.53 4.43
N ALA A 227 2.10 3.37 4.82
CA ALA A 227 1.03 2.70 4.06
C ALA A 227 -0.39 3.24 4.40
N SER A 228 -0.53 4.06 5.44
CA SER A 228 -1.81 4.64 5.91
C SER A 228 -2.60 5.32 4.80
N GLY A 229 -1.96 6.19 4.01
CA GLY A 229 -2.58 6.81 2.83
C GLY A 229 -2.99 5.82 1.73
N VAL A 230 -2.22 4.76 1.51
CA VAL A 230 -2.46 3.74 0.47
C VAL A 230 -3.78 3.02 0.69
N PHE A 231 -4.07 2.64 1.94
CA PHE A 231 -5.27 1.89 2.30
C PHE A 231 -6.47 2.78 2.65
N THR A 232 -6.27 4.05 3.02
CA THR A 232 -7.38 4.94 3.44
C THR A 232 -7.82 5.96 2.39
N THR A 233 -6.95 6.42 1.49
CA THR A 233 -7.29 7.46 0.49
C THR A 233 -6.81 7.17 -0.93
N GLY A 234 -5.72 6.40 -1.10
CA GLY A 234 -5.20 5.98 -2.41
C GLY A 234 -6.16 5.03 -3.12
N VAL A 235 -5.93 4.75 -4.42
CA VAL A 235 -6.85 3.89 -5.19
C VAL A 235 -7.00 2.48 -4.62
N LEU A 236 -6.03 1.99 -3.84
CA LEU A 236 -6.10 0.68 -3.18
C LEU A 236 -7.18 0.63 -2.07
N SER A 237 -7.56 1.76 -1.46
CA SER A 237 -8.66 1.86 -0.47
C SER A 237 -9.99 1.25 -0.94
N LYS A 238 -10.29 1.34 -2.24
CA LYS A 238 -11.50 0.78 -2.88
C LYS A 238 -11.51 -0.75 -2.89
N SER A 239 -10.35 -1.36 -2.64
CA SER A 239 -10.13 -2.81 -2.54
C SER A 239 -10.34 -3.34 -1.12
N ILE A 240 -10.45 -2.48 -0.10
CA ILE A 240 -10.63 -2.93 1.28
C ILE A 240 -12.06 -3.45 1.49
N ASN A 241 -12.21 -4.46 2.36
CA ASN A 241 -13.51 -4.95 2.83
C ASN A 241 -14.00 -4.14 4.04
N TRP A 242 -14.25 -2.85 3.84
CA TRP A 242 -14.68 -1.92 4.90
C TRP A 242 -15.87 -2.43 5.72
N ARG A 243 -16.85 -3.09 5.09
CA ARG A 243 -18.01 -3.69 5.77
C ARG A 243 -17.65 -4.65 6.90
N GLU A 244 -16.60 -5.47 6.75
CA GLU A 244 -16.20 -6.41 7.80
C GLU A 244 -15.32 -5.72 8.87
N LEU A 245 -14.51 -4.74 8.47
CA LEU A 245 -13.69 -3.94 9.39
C LEU A 245 -14.56 -3.06 10.31
N GLU A 246 -15.53 -2.34 9.73
CA GLU A 246 -16.55 -1.55 10.44
C GLU A 246 -17.34 -2.41 11.42
N LYS A 247 -17.81 -3.58 10.96
CA LYS A 247 -18.50 -4.57 11.78
C LYS A 247 -17.64 -5.05 12.95
N GLN A 248 -16.40 -5.48 12.71
CA GLN A 248 -15.53 -5.98 13.77
C GLN A 248 -15.17 -4.90 14.78
N TYR A 249 -14.82 -3.70 14.32
CA TYR A 249 -14.52 -2.54 15.18
C TYR A 249 -15.70 -2.23 16.11
N TYR A 250 -16.93 -2.20 15.59
CA TYR A 250 -18.12 -1.93 16.39
C TYR A 250 -18.56 -3.08 17.32
N THR A 251 -18.39 -4.35 16.90
CA THR A 251 -18.86 -5.51 17.68
C THR A 251 -17.87 -6.04 18.73
N GLN A 252 -16.63 -5.54 18.76
CA GLN A 252 -15.57 -6.03 19.65
C GLN A 252 -14.90 -4.83 20.33
N THR A 253 -15.36 -4.51 21.54
CA THR A 253 -14.97 -3.26 22.25
C THR A 253 -13.47 -3.12 22.48
N VAL A 254 -12.74 -4.24 22.58
CA VAL A 254 -11.27 -4.35 22.61
C VAL A 254 -10.54 -3.44 21.61
N TYR A 255 -11.12 -3.14 20.44
CA TYR A 255 -10.50 -2.22 19.48
C TYR A 255 -10.45 -0.76 19.98
N GLU A 256 -11.52 -0.27 20.63
CA GLU A 256 -11.56 1.08 21.24
C GLU A 256 -11.03 1.09 22.68
N GLU A 257 -11.29 0.07 23.48
CA GLU A 257 -10.97 0.05 24.91
C GLU A 257 -9.49 -0.25 25.18
N GLU A 258 -8.86 -1.10 24.37
CA GLU A 258 -7.47 -1.52 24.56
C GLU A 258 -6.55 -1.15 23.38
N ILE A 259 -6.87 -1.64 22.17
CA ILE A 259 -5.90 -1.64 21.06
C ILE A 259 -5.58 -0.23 20.58
N VAL A 260 -6.57 0.67 20.50
CA VAL A 260 -6.33 2.08 20.12
C VAL A 260 -5.44 2.83 21.14
N HIS A 261 -5.36 2.36 22.39
CA HIS A 261 -4.50 2.94 23.42
C HIS A 261 -3.04 2.47 23.34
N MET A 262 -2.73 1.46 22.52
CA MET A 262 -1.36 1.03 22.22
C MET A 262 -0.70 1.83 21.07
N LEU A 263 -1.49 2.55 20.26
CA LEU A 263 -1.04 3.19 19.03
C LEU A 263 -0.26 4.49 19.28
N GLU A 264 0.94 4.59 18.72
CA GLU A 264 1.77 5.80 18.78
C GLU A 264 1.64 6.58 17.47
N TYR A 265 0.77 7.59 17.49
CA TYR A 265 0.47 8.39 16.30
C TYR A 265 1.59 9.39 15.99
N CYS A 266 2.29 9.16 14.87
CA CYS A 266 3.45 9.96 14.43
C CYS A 266 3.09 11.24 13.64
N GLY A 267 1.81 11.49 13.39
CA GLY A 267 1.31 12.71 12.75
C GLY A 267 0.99 13.82 13.75
N THR A 268 1.03 15.08 13.31
CA THR A 268 0.73 16.25 14.15
C THR A 268 -0.72 16.25 14.66
N ASP A 269 -0.90 15.83 15.92
CA ASP A 269 -2.08 15.84 16.81
C ASP A 269 -3.44 15.35 16.28
N SER A 270 -3.59 15.12 14.98
CA SER A 270 -4.87 15.02 14.28
C SER A 270 -5.72 13.81 14.69
N PHE A 271 -5.11 12.77 15.28
CA PHE A 271 -5.83 11.64 15.85
C PHE A 271 -6.30 11.90 17.30
N LYS A 272 -5.51 12.62 18.12
CA LYS A 272 -5.96 13.09 19.45
C LYS A 272 -7.05 14.14 19.29
N MET A 273 -6.76 15.24 18.59
CA MET A 273 -7.75 16.24 18.22
C MET A 273 -8.96 15.63 17.50
N GLY A 274 -8.77 14.57 16.70
CA GLY A 274 -9.86 13.82 16.08
C GLY A 274 -10.75 13.06 17.09
N ARG A 275 -10.17 12.35 18.06
CA ARG A 275 -10.92 11.71 19.15
C ARG A 275 -11.55 12.75 20.07
N ASP A 276 -10.83 13.80 20.45
CA ASP A 276 -11.32 14.84 21.34
C ASP A 276 -12.47 15.61 20.68
N PHE A 277 -12.34 16.02 19.41
CA PHE A 277 -13.41 16.64 18.63
C PHE A 277 -14.65 15.75 18.52
N VAL A 278 -14.50 14.43 18.36
CA VAL A 278 -15.65 13.50 18.26
C VAL A 278 -16.27 13.20 19.64
N LYS A 279 -15.46 12.96 20.68
CA LYS A 279 -15.95 12.67 22.04
C LYS A 279 -16.60 13.89 22.71
N HIS A 280 -16.22 15.10 22.32
CA HIS A 280 -16.87 16.34 22.74
C HIS A 280 -17.89 16.88 21.71
N PHE A 281 -18.38 16.04 20.79
CA PHE A 281 -19.42 16.42 19.80
C PHE A 281 -20.90 16.20 20.21
N PRO A 282 -21.26 16.29 21.51
CA PRO A 282 -22.56 16.82 21.90
C PRO A 282 -22.45 18.19 22.59
N ASN A 283 -23.45 19.05 22.37
CA ASN A 283 -23.75 20.32 23.09
C ASN A 283 -23.17 21.65 22.57
N SER A 284 -22.59 21.75 21.35
CA SER A 284 -22.07 23.04 20.82
C SER A 284 -22.73 23.55 19.52
N VAL A 285 -23.60 22.77 18.88
CA VAL A 285 -24.15 23.10 17.55
C VAL A 285 -25.41 23.96 17.56
N ASP A 286 -26.16 24.03 18.67
CA ASP A 286 -27.42 24.79 18.76
C ASP A 286 -27.22 26.33 18.70
N ASN A 287 -25.97 26.80 18.87
CA ASN A 287 -25.61 28.23 18.92
C ASN A 287 -24.79 28.72 17.70
N LEU A 288 -24.60 27.91 16.65
CA LEU A 288 -23.78 28.26 15.47
C LEU A 288 -24.55 28.14 14.14
N THR A 289 -25.64 28.89 14.04
CA THR A 289 -26.49 28.97 12.82
C THR A 289 -25.89 29.81 11.68
N ASN A 290 -24.69 30.38 11.82
CA ASN A 290 -24.08 31.29 10.84
C ASN A 290 -22.57 31.04 10.64
N PHE A 291 -22.19 30.04 9.82
CA PHE A 291 -20.88 30.01 9.12
C PHE A 291 -20.86 29.00 7.94
N ASP A 292 -21.61 29.28 6.86
CA ASP A 292 -21.51 28.50 5.62
C ASP A 292 -20.22 28.83 4.85
N LEU A 293 -19.14 28.13 5.18
CA LEU A 293 -17.85 28.25 4.46
C LEU A 293 -17.24 26.90 4.07
N ALA A 294 -17.69 25.78 4.64
CA ALA A 294 -17.19 24.44 4.31
C ALA A 294 -17.82 23.86 3.02
N SER A 295 -19.06 24.24 2.71
CA SER A 295 -19.88 23.64 1.64
C SER A 295 -19.35 23.89 0.23
N ARG A 296 -18.56 24.95 0.03
CA ARG A 296 -18.13 25.43 -1.31
C ARG A 296 -16.86 24.78 -1.84
N THR A 297 -16.17 23.95 -1.05
CA THR A 297 -14.87 23.36 -1.44
C THR A 297 -14.98 21.90 -1.94
N LEU A 298 -16.19 21.33 -1.95
CA LEU A 298 -16.42 19.91 -2.32
C LEU A 298 -17.38 19.70 -3.50
N ASN A 299 -18.17 20.70 -3.89
CA ASN A 299 -18.96 20.66 -5.12
C ASN A 299 -18.16 21.20 -6.31
N LEU A 300 -17.52 20.29 -7.05
CA LEU A 300 -17.19 20.50 -8.46
C LEU A 300 -18.18 19.70 -9.31
N ASP A 301 -19.33 20.32 -9.57
CA ASP A 301 -20.43 19.70 -10.32
C ASP A 301 -20.03 19.42 -11.78
N ILE A 302 -20.20 18.17 -12.21
CA ILE A 302 -20.07 17.77 -13.62
C ILE A 302 -21.47 17.83 -14.26
N SER A 303 -22.01 19.03 -14.37
CA SER A 303 -23.27 19.28 -15.09
C SER A 303 -23.44 20.76 -15.46
N GLU A 304 -22.91 21.16 -16.61
CA GLU A 304 -23.45 22.32 -17.32
C GLU A 304 -23.58 22.04 -18.82
N SER A 305 -24.76 22.30 -19.36
CA SER A 305 -25.14 21.97 -20.73
C SER A 305 -24.89 23.15 -21.67
N LEU A 306 -24.01 22.98 -22.65
CA LEU A 306 -23.88 23.94 -23.75
C LEU A 306 -25.05 23.81 -24.73
N CYS A 307 -26.11 24.57 -24.47
CA CYS A 307 -27.18 24.79 -25.42
C CYS A 307 -26.70 25.71 -26.56
N MET A 308 -27.10 25.42 -27.80
CA MET A 308 -26.57 26.11 -28.98
C MET A 308 -27.10 27.52 -29.16
N LYS A 309 -26.28 28.39 -29.75
CA LYS A 309 -26.75 29.47 -30.63
C LYS A 309 -26.05 29.42 -31.98
N SER A 310 -26.75 29.93 -32.98
CA SER A 310 -26.49 29.72 -34.42
C SER A 310 -25.34 30.57 -34.98
N ALA A 311 -24.58 29.97 -35.89
CA ALA A 311 -23.97 30.67 -37.02
C ALA A 311 -24.31 29.88 -38.29
N GLN A 312 -24.68 30.57 -39.37
CA GLN A 312 -25.10 29.95 -40.64
C GLN A 312 -23.89 29.70 -41.55
N CYS A 313 -23.88 28.57 -42.27
CA CYS A 313 -23.35 28.51 -43.63
C CYS A 313 -24.07 27.41 -44.43
N HIS A 314 -23.90 27.38 -45.75
CA HIS A 314 -24.86 26.75 -46.68
C HIS A 314 -24.54 25.29 -47.10
N ASN A 315 -25.60 24.65 -47.62
CA ASN A 315 -25.71 23.42 -48.44
C ASN A 315 -24.48 23.14 -49.35
N THR A 316 -24.15 21.89 -49.74
CA THR A 316 -25.00 21.02 -50.59
C THR A 316 -24.71 19.50 -50.55
N ASP A 317 -25.80 18.72 -50.48
CA ASP A 317 -26.16 17.50 -51.27
C ASP A 317 -25.26 16.26 -51.49
N LYS A 318 -25.96 15.10 -51.40
CA LYS A 318 -25.76 13.78 -52.09
C LYS A 318 -24.62 12.84 -51.63
N SER A 319 -24.73 11.50 -51.76
CA SER A 319 -25.89 10.57 -51.82
C SER A 319 -25.43 9.09 -51.87
N SER A 320 -26.15 8.17 -51.20
CA SER A 320 -26.11 6.66 -51.34
C SER A 320 -24.74 5.98 -51.07
N ILE A 321 -24.58 4.67 -50.80
CA ILE A 321 -25.20 3.41 -51.28
C ILE A 321 -25.39 2.37 -50.14
N SER A 322 -26.19 1.32 -50.38
CA SER A 322 -26.70 0.30 -49.44
C SER A 322 -26.21 -1.15 -49.69
N ALA A 323 -26.12 -1.97 -48.61
CA ALA A 323 -26.32 -3.44 -48.56
C ALA A 323 -26.32 -3.89 -47.06
N THR A 324 -27.32 -4.54 -46.43
CA THR A 324 -27.94 -5.89 -46.60
C THR A 324 -26.96 -7.07 -46.40
N SER A 325 -27.18 -8.07 -45.53
CA SER A 325 -28.13 -8.35 -44.42
C SER A 325 -27.46 -9.38 -43.45
N GLU A 326 -27.99 -10.03 -42.41
CA GLU A 326 -29.32 -10.22 -41.73
C GLU A 326 -29.01 -10.62 -40.24
N GLY A 327 -29.85 -11.20 -39.35
CA GLY A 327 -31.24 -11.72 -39.34
C GLY A 327 -31.55 -12.47 -38.00
N LEU A 328 -32.83 -12.71 -37.66
CA LEU A 328 -33.39 -13.48 -36.49
C LEU A 328 -32.90 -13.06 -35.07
N VAL A 329 -33.65 -12.50 -34.09
CA VAL A 329 -35.09 -12.38 -33.69
C VAL A 329 -35.48 -13.23 -32.46
N LEU A 330 -35.68 -12.56 -31.31
CA LEU A 330 -36.52 -12.89 -30.12
C LEU A 330 -36.14 -11.87 -29.00
N GLN A 331 -36.78 -10.73 -28.73
CA GLN A 331 -38.17 -10.27 -28.65
C GLN A 331 -38.78 -10.34 -27.23
N GLY A 332 -39.14 -9.17 -26.69
CA GLY A 332 -39.97 -8.99 -25.48
C GLY A 332 -39.21 -8.53 -24.22
N VAL A 333 -39.73 -7.62 -23.38
CA VAL A 333 -40.89 -6.71 -23.49
C VAL A 333 -40.56 -5.39 -22.78
N SER A 334 -40.94 -4.25 -23.33
CA SER A 334 -40.88 -2.93 -22.68
C SER A 334 -42.28 -2.47 -22.22
N LYS A 335 -42.38 -1.93 -20.99
CA LYS A 335 -43.49 -1.08 -20.50
C LYS A 335 -43.28 -0.70 -19.02
N LEU A 336 -43.03 0.58 -18.72
CA LEU A 336 -43.51 1.22 -17.48
C LEU A 336 -43.45 2.77 -17.55
N GLU A 337 -44.14 3.38 -18.52
CA GLU A 337 -44.41 4.83 -18.50
C GLU A 337 -45.90 5.10 -18.77
N SER A 338 -46.36 6.28 -18.35
CA SER A 338 -47.76 6.74 -18.28
C SER A 338 -48.67 5.96 -17.32
N LEU A 339 -49.00 6.59 -16.18
CA LEU A 339 -50.32 6.56 -15.54
C LEU A 339 -50.35 7.62 -14.42
N SER A 340 -50.51 8.88 -14.84
CA SER A 340 -50.85 10.00 -13.96
C SER A 340 -52.22 10.55 -14.34
N GLN A 341 -52.85 11.29 -13.41
CA GLN A 341 -54.20 11.87 -13.52
C GLN A 341 -55.38 10.87 -13.54
N THR A 342 -56.03 10.68 -12.39
CA THR A 342 -57.51 10.82 -12.35
C THR A 342 -58.01 11.15 -10.94
N LEU A 343 -59.11 11.91 -10.90
CA LEU A 343 -60.00 12.18 -9.75
C LEU A 343 -59.49 13.11 -8.63
N SER A 344 -60.43 13.92 -8.13
CA SER A 344 -60.29 14.94 -7.10
C SER A 344 -61.62 15.05 -6.33
N THR A 345 -61.64 15.78 -5.21
CA THR A 345 -62.76 16.00 -4.26
C THR A 345 -63.18 14.72 -3.49
N LYS A 346 -63.22 14.71 -2.16
CA LYS A 346 -63.88 15.69 -1.27
C LYS A 346 -63.06 16.01 -0.02
N GLU A 347 -63.36 17.16 0.58
CA GLU A 347 -62.98 17.47 1.97
C GLU A 347 -63.97 16.84 2.97
N SER A 348 -63.43 16.37 4.09
CA SER A 348 -64.15 16.20 5.35
C SER A 348 -63.13 16.25 6.49
N ARG A 349 -63.28 17.19 7.42
CA ARG A 349 -62.48 17.23 8.66
C ARG A 349 -63.02 16.20 9.64
N ASP A 350 -62.13 15.41 10.25
CA ASP A 350 -61.92 15.32 11.70
C ASP A 350 -60.99 14.15 12.07
N GLY A 351 -60.49 14.13 13.31
CA GLY A 351 -60.08 12.89 13.98
C GLY A 351 -58.71 12.27 13.63
N SER A 352 -57.63 12.94 14.07
CA SER A 352 -56.38 12.31 14.58
C SER A 352 -55.90 10.97 13.99
N SER A 353 -54.82 10.99 13.17
CA SER A 353 -54.01 9.78 12.92
C SER A 353 -52.50 10.07 12.74
N MET A 354 -51.75 9.77 13.81
CA MET A 354 -50.36 9.28 13.88
C MET A 354 -49.20 9.96 13.10
N ASN A 355 -48.20 10.40 13.88
CA ASN A 355 -46.93 11.05 13.46
C ASN A 355 -45.90 10.11 12.78
N HIS A 356 -46.33 9.07 12.05
CA HIS A 356 -45.42 8.00 11.60
C HIS A 356 -44.49 8.39 10.44
N SER A 357 -44.78 9.44 9.66
CA SER A 357 -43.88 9.92 8.59
C SER A 357 -42.58 10.52 9.13
N ASP A 358 -42.70 11.31 10.21
CA ASP A 358 -41.60 12.14 10.69
C ASP A 358 -40.69 11.37 11.65
N GLN A 359 -41.25 10.43 12.41
CA GLN A 359 -40.44 9.45 13.14
C GLN A 359 -39.57 8.62 12.20
N PHE A 360 -40.12 8.16 11.06
CA PHE A 360 -39.38 7.31 10.11
C PHE A 360 -38.32 8.08 9.29
N SER A 361 -38.44 9.40 9.17
CA SER A 361 -37.40 10.26 8.58
C SER A 361 -36.34 10.68 9.60
N GLU A 362 -36.72 10.96 10.85
CA GLU A 362 -35.79 11.17 11.96
C GLU A 362 -34.94 9.94 12.27
N GLU A 363 -35.54 8.74 12.34
CA GLU A 363 -34.83 7.50 12.63
C GLU A 363 -33.80 7.18 11.54
N LYS A 364 -34.15 7.35 10.26
CA LYS A 364 -33.19 7.27 9.15
C LYS A 364 -32.08 8.31 9.28
N SER A 365 -32.39 9.57 9.59
CA SER A 365 -31.37 10.60 9.80
C SER A 365 -30.42 10.24 10.95
N LYS A 366 -30.93 9.66 12.04
CA LYS A 366 -30.15 9.19 13.19
C LYS A 366 -29.30 7.96 12.82
N GLU A 367 -29.82 7.01 12.05
CA GLU A 367 -29.08 5.85 11.56
C GLU A 367 -27.96 6.25 10.58
N GLU A 368 -28.25 7.14 9.62
CA GLU A 368 -27.26 7.67 8.66
C GLU A 368 -26.14 8.44 9.37
N LYS A 369 -26.47 9.29 10.35
CA LYS A 369 -25.50 9.98 11.20
C LYS A 369 -24.63 8.99 11.97
N ARG A 370 -25.24 8.00 12.65
CA ARG A 370 -24.53 6.94 13.39
C ARG A 370 -23.58 6.16 12.48
N ARG A 371 -24.05 5.76 11.29
CA ARG A 371 -23.26 5.05 10.29
C ARG A 371 -22.08 5.88 9.80
N SER A 372 -22.29 7.17 9.52
CA SER A 372 -21.22 8.11 9.13
C SER A 372 -20.14 8.22 10.21
N THR A 373 -20.52 8.31 11.49
CA THR A 373 -19.57 8.29 12.62
C THR A 373 -18.78 6.98 12.70
N LEU A 374 -19.45 5.82 12.65
CA LEU A 374 -18.77 4.51 12.69
C LEU A 374 -17.78 4.31 11.52
N GLN A 375 -18.11 4.83 10.34
CA GLN A 375 -17.21 4.81 9.18
C GLN A 375 -16.00 5.75 9.38
N LYS A 376 -16.22 6.94 9.94
CA LYS A 376 -15.14 7.88 10.31
C LYS A 376 -14.20 7.28 11.36
N GLU A 377 -14.74 6.63 12.39
CA GLU A 377 -13.97 5.97 13.44
C GLU A 377 -13.16 4.79 12.91
N SER A 378 -13.78 3.88 12.16
CA SER A 378 -13.11 2.73 11.53
C SER A 378 -12.00 3.16 10.55
N LEU A 379 -12.21 4.28 9.83
CA LEU A 379 -11.22 4.88 8.94
C LEU A 379 -10.04 5.49 9.73
N MET A 380 -10.31 6.18 10.85
CA MET A 380 -9.26 6.73 11.72
C MET A 380 -8.49 5.62 12.45
N PHE A 381 -9.16 4.54 12.87
CA PHE A 381 -8.52 3.36 13.43
C PHE A 381 -7.62 2.67 12.39
N MET A 382 -8.07 2.51 11.13
CA MET A 382 -7.20 2.05 10.03
C MET A 382 -5.96 2.93 9.88
N LYS A 383 -6.08 4.26 9.95
CA LYS A 383 -4.92 5.17 9.90
C LYS A 383 -3.97 4.90 11.06
N GLY A 384 -4.45 4.93 12.30
CA GLY A 384 -3.62 4.70 13.48
C GLY A 384 -2.91 3.35 13.46
N VAL A 385 -3.63 2.27 13.11
CA VAL A 385 -3.10 0.90 13.00
C VAL A 385 -2.08 0.76 11.87
N MET A 386 -2.28 1.44 10.74
CA MET A 386 -1.29 1.46 9.66
C MET A 386 -0.07 2.32 10.00
N ASP A 387 -0.27 3.51 10.57
CA ASP A 387 0.83 4.41 10.93
C ASP A 387 1.68 3.83 12.08
N GLU A 388 1.08 3.11 13.02
CA GLU A 388 1.78 2.33 14.05
C GLU A 388 2.82 1.38 13.43
N CYS A 389 2.41 0.48 12.52
CA CYS A 389 3.29 -0.55 11.98
C CYS A 389 4.05 -0.15 10.71
N THR A 390 3.73 0.98 10.07
CA THR A 390 4.28 1.34 8.74
C THR A 390 4.80 2.77 8.61
N HIS A 391 4.50 3.71 9.52
CA HIS A 391 5.05 5.06 9.40
C HIS A 391 6.54 5.07 9.74
N VAL A 392 7.43 5.32 8.76
CA VAL A 392 8.89 5.13 8.91
C VAL A 392 9.55 6.03 9.96
N ALA A 393 8.86 7.07 10.44
CA ALA A 393 9.32 7.88 11.58
C ALA A 393 9.08 7.22 12.96
N ASN A 394 8.30 6.14 13.03
CA ASN A 394 8.23 5.22 14.18
C ASN A 394 9.41 4.22 14.19
N PHE A 395 10.33 4.33 13.24
CA PHE A 395 11.52 3.48 13.08
C PHE A 395 12.79 4.34 13.14
N SER A 396 13.92 3.69 13.47
CA SER A 396 15.21 4.37 13.65
C SER A 396 15.73 4.98 12.34
N VAL A 397 16.24 6.22 12.37
CA VAL A 397 16.85 6.83 11.17
C VAL A 397 18.04 5.96 10.71
N PRO A 398 18.11 5.53 9.43
CA PRO A 398 19.23 4.76 8.87
C PRO A 398 20.60 5.40 9.17
N VAL A 399 21.65 4.58 9.26
CA VAL A 399 22.99 5.03 9.71
C VAL A 399 23.57 6.14 8.84
N ASP A 400 23.26 6.16 7.54
CA ASP A 400 23.63 7.24 6.63
C ASP A 400 22.52 7.55 5.61
N PRO A 401 21.68 8.57 5.86
CA PRO A 401 20.63 8.99 4.92
C PRO A 401 21.14 9.47 3.55
N SER A 402 22.41 9.86 3.41
CA SER A 402 22.95 10.37 2.13
C SER A 402 23.15 9.27 1.06
N LEU A 403 23.06 8.00 1.47
CA LEU A 403 23.05 6.84 0.58
C LEU A 403 21.64 6.47 0.07
N ILE A 404 20.60 7.21 0.49
CA ILE A 404 19.21 6.90 0.18
C ILE A 404 18.74 7.69 -1.05
N ILE A 405 18.28 6.99 -2.08
CA ILE A 405 17.74 7.58 -3.31
C ILE A 405 16.29 7.10 -3.50
N VAL A 406 15.34 7.89 -2.99
CA VAL A 406 13.90 7.64 -3.11
C VAL A 406 13.45 7.94 -4.54
N VAL A 407 12.75 7.01 -5.19
CA VAL A 407 12.21 7.23 -6.55
C VAL A 407 10.69 7.31 -6.52
N GLN A 408 10.10 8.38 -7.04
CA GLN A 408 8.66 8.69 -6.97
C GLN A 408 8.03 8.91 -8.34
N ALA A 409 6.80 8.46 -8.55
CA ALA A 409 5.96 8.90 -9.66
C ALA A 409 5.24 10.22 -9.31
N LYS A 410 5.23 11.21 -10.21
CA LYS A 410 4.58 12.51 -9.98
C LYS A 410 3.07 12.39 -9.82
N GLU A 411 2.42 11.58 -10.66
CA GLU A 411 0.96 11.42 -10.73
C GLU A 411 0.44 10.15 -10.01
N ASP A 412 1.23 9.63 -9.06
CA ASP A 412 0.94 8.40 -8.31
C ASP A 412 -0.44 8.43 -7.64
N ALA A 413 -1.34 7.53 -8.06
CA ALA A 413 -2.67 7.41 -7.46
C ALA A 413 -2.75 6.34 -6.36
N TYR A 414 -1.72 5.50 -6.22
CA TYR A 414 -1.65 4.43 -5.24
C TYR A 414 -1.15 4.95 -3.89
N ILE A 415 -0.22 5.90 -3.88
CA ILE A 415 0.42 6.42 -2.67
C ILE A 415 0.23 7.94 -2.57
N PRO A 416 -0.90 8.41 -2.01
CA PRO A 416 -1.10 9.83 -1.72
C PRO A 416 -0.06 10.36 -0.74
N ARG A 417 0.50 11.54 -1.03
CA ARG A 417 1.53 12.21 -0.22
C ARG A 417 1.00 13.43 0.56
N THR A 418 -0.24 13.87 0.29
CA THR A 418 -0.86 15.03 0.94
C THR A 418 -1.12 14.75 2.42
N GLY A 419 -0.67 15.64 3.31
CA GLY A 419 -0.86 15.52 4.76
C GLY A 419 0.01 14.44 5.41
N VAL A 420 1.09 14.00 4.76
CA VAL A 420 2.02 12.99 5.25
C VAL A 420 3.44 13.56 5.25
N ARG A 421 4.15 13.45 6.38
CA ARG A 421 5.54 13.92 6.57
C ARG A 421 6.45 13.35 5.48
N SER A 422 7.25 14.17 4.82
CA SER A 422 8.08 13.69 3.69
C SER A 422 9.27 12.85 4.17
N LEU A 423 9.80 12.01 3.28
CA LEU A 423 10.99 11.21 3.59
C LEU A 423 12.22 12.07 3.87
N GLN A 424 12.34 13.26 3.26
CA GLN A 424 13.43 14.23 3.53
C GLN A 424 13.33 14.87 4.92
N GLU A 425 12.12 15.08 5.44
CA GLU A 425 11.91 15.56 6.82
C GLU A 425 12.20 14.48 7.87
N ILE A 426 12.08 13.20 7.52
CA ILE A 426 12.32 12.07 8.43
C ILE A 426 13.79 11.62 8.37
N TRP A 427 14.38 11.62 7.18
CA TRP A 427 15.76 11.20 6.90
C TRP A 427 16.54 12.35 6.20
N PRO A 428 16.98 13.38 6.94
CA PRO A 428 17.68 14.52 6.37
C PRO A 428 18.92 14.10 5.57
N GLY A 429 18.98 14.52 4.30
CA GLY A 429 20.05 14.17 3.37
C GLY A 429 19.68 13.12 2.33
N CYS A 430 18.52 12.46 2.40
CA CYS A 430 18.08 11.56 1.32
C CYS A 430 17.67 12.33 0.06
N GLU A 431 17.94 11.75 -1.11
CA GLU A 431 17.49 12.29 -2.40
C GLU A 431 16.06 11.81 -2.73
N ILE A 432 15.25 12.68 -3.36
CA ILE A 432 13.98 12.28 -3.98
C ILE A 432 14.02 12.57 -5.48
N ARG A 433 14.04 11.50 -6.29
CA ARG A 433 13.96 11.54 -7.76
C ARG A 433 12.51 11.41 -8.20
N TYR A 434 12.04 12.39 -8.97
CA TYR A 434 10.67 12.39 -9.52
C TYR A 434 10.65 11.92 -10.98
N LEU A 435 9.74 10.99 -11.28
CA LEU A 435 9.48 10.43 -12.60
C LEU A 435 8.13 10.92 -13.13
N GLU A 436 8.04 11.15 -14.45
CA GLU A 436 6.77 11.43 -15.12
C GLU A 436 5.84 10.20 -15.16
N GLY A 437 4.53 10.45 -15.08
CA GLY A 437 3.49 9.43 -15.04
C GLY A 437 3.06 9.02 -13.62
N GLY A 438 2.20 8.00 -13.57
CA GLY A 438 1.69 7.38 -12.34
C GLY A 438 2.40 6.09 -11.95
N HIS A 439 1.90 5.46 -10.89
CA HIS A 439 2.46 4.27 -10.25
C HIS A 439 2.56 3.08 -11.22
N ILE A 440 1.48 2.82 -11.97
CA ILE A 440 1.41 1.65 -12.86
C ILE A 440 2.28 1.85 -14.10
N SER A 441 2.28 3.04 -14.70
CA SER A 441 3.17 3.38 -15.81
C SER A 441 4.65 3.35 -15.40
N ALA A 442 4.98 3.79 -14.18
CA ALA A 442 6.35 3.73 -13.68
C ALA A 442 6.79 2.28 -13.41
N TYR A 443 5.94 1.47 -12.75
CA TYR A 443 6.19 0.05 -12.50
C TYR A 443 6.40 -0.77 -13.79
N LEU A 444 5.65 -0.44 -14.85
CA LEU A 444 5.69 -1.16 -16.13
C LEU A 444 6.83 -0.70 -17.08
N PHE A 445 7.26 0.56 -17.03
CA PHE A 445 8.11 1.13 -18.10
C PHE A 445 9.33 1.94 -17.64
N LYS A 446 9.63 2.04 -16.33
CA LYS A 446 10.74 2.88 -15.81
C LYS A 446 11.83 2.11 -15.07
N GLN A 447 11.93 0.79 -15.29
CA GLN A 447 12.88 -0.08 -14.57
C GLN A 447 14.35 0.32 -14.78
N GLY A 448 14.71 0.84 -15.97
CA GLY A 448 16.05 1.40 -16.20
C GLY A 448 16.40 2.57 -15.28
N LEU A 449 15.43 3.42 -14.94
CA LEU A 449 15.63 4.53 -14.00
C LEU A 449 15.69 4.05 -12.54
N PHE A 450 14.98 2.97 -12.21
CA PHE A 450 15.17 2.29 -10.91
C PHE A 450 16.58 1.70 -10.80
N ARG A 451 17.08 1.04 -11.85
CA ARG A 451 18.45 0.50 -11.89
C ARG A 451 19.51 1.59 -11.77
N GLN A 452 19.39 2.69 -12.51
CA GLN A 452 20.30 3.83 -12.39
C GLN A 452 20.33 4.38 -10.96
N ALA A 453 19.18 4.51 -10.29
CA ALA A 453 19.15 4.93 -8.89
C ALA A 453 19.87 3.95 -7.94
N ILE A 454 19.93 2.65 -8.26
CA ILE A 454 20.74 1.67 -7.52
C ILE A 454 22.23 1.89 -7.79
N TYR A 455 22.64 2.06 -9.05
CA TYR A 455 24.05 2.28 -9.41
C TYR A 455 24.60 3.54 -8.72
N ASP A 456 23.91 4.68 -8.86
CA ASP A 456 24.32 5.96 -8.25
C ASP A 456 24.42 5.87 -6.70
N ALA A 457 23.56 5.08 -6.06
CA ALA A 457 23.59 4.90 -4.59
C ALA A 457 24.77 4.00 -4.15
N PHE A 458 25.13 3.01 -4.95
CA PHE A 458 26.31 2.17 -4.71
C PHE A 458 27.61 2.94 -4.98
N GLU A 459 27.65 3.79 -6.01
CA GLU A 459 28.77 4.70 -6.27
C GLU A 459 28.99 5.69 -5.10
N ARG A 460 27.91 6.25 -4.53
CA ARG A 460 27.98 7.09 -3.31
C ARG A 460 28.56 6.35 -2.12
N PHE A 461 28.18 5.08 -1.91
CA PHE A 461 28.79 4.28 -0.85
C PHE A 461 30.29 4.10 -1.08
N LEU A 462 30.69 3.72 -2.30
CA LEU A 462 32.10 3.51 -2.63
C LEU A 462 32.92 4.80 -2.46
N HIS A 463 32.44 5.94 -2.97
CA HIS A 463 33.10 7.24 -2.82
C HIS A 463 33.25 7.69 -1.35
N LYS A 464 32.36 7.25 -0.45
CA LYS A 464 32.34 7.70 0.95
C LYS A 464 32.97 6.72 1.94
N TYR A 465 32.99 5.42 1.63
CA TYR A 465 33.35 4.35 2.56
C TYR A 465 34.38 3.35 2.03
N ALA A 466 34.76 3.41 0.74
CA ALA A 466 35.73 2.49 0.18
C ALA A 466 37.10 3.14 -0.02
N TYR A 467 38.00 2.84 0.91
CA TYR A 467 39.44 3.10 0.85
C TYR A 467 40.15 1.73 0.75
#